data_AF-A0A4Q1KAV5-F1
#
_entry.id   AF-A0A4Q1KAV5-F1
#
_cell.length_a   1.000
_cell.length_b   1.000
_cell.length_c   1.000
_cell.angle_alpha   90.00
_cell.angle_beta   90.00
_cell.angle_gamma   90.00
#
_symmetry.space_group_name_H-M   'P 1'
#
loop_
_entity.id
_entity.type
_entity.pdbx_description
1 polymer ?
#
loop_
_entity_poly.entity_id
_entity_poly.type
_entity_poly.pdbx_seq_one_letter_code
_entity_poly.pdbx_strand_id
1 'polypeptide(L)'
;MKVNELMIEINNLLLHPMGRYEIDGYFWRAHKILETFTSQDWEDLKIDLPKWSQNQLDFLVETLFKGDGLNDPMDDNFFIGYIFTLSENQLASYILSERLHYFLIEQNITSTVLLQSILNRINQLQKTEYRCEENIYAFYVNKINEIMKDL
;
A
#
# COMPACT_ATOMS: atom_id res chain seq x y z
N MET A 1 -8.46 -20.33 4.05
CA MET A 1 -7.79 -19.35 3.17
C MET A 1 -7.64 -18.06 3.97
N LYS A 2 -6.42 -17.70 4.37
CA LYS A 2 -6.16 -16.55 5.26
C LYS A 2 -6.40 -15.20 4.56
N VAL A 3 -6.21 -15.12 3.24
CA VAL A 3 -6.62 -13.96 2.43
C VAL A 3 -8.13 -13.70 2.56
N ASN A 4 -8.94 -14.75 2.57
CA ASN A 4 -10.39 -14.63 2.76
C ASN A 4 -10.74 -14.18 4.18
N GLU A 5 -9.99 -14.63 5.17
CA GLU A 5 -10.14 -14.20 6.57
C GLU A 5 -9.79 -12.72 6.73
N LEU A 6 -8.68 -12.28 6.13
CA LEU A 6 -8.30 -10.88 6.07
C LEU A 6 -9.38 -10.04 5.38
N MET A 7 -9.91 -10.50 4.24
CA MET A 7 -10.97 -9.80 3.52
C MET A 7 -12.24 -9.66 4.37
N ILE A 8 -12.63 -10.71 5.11
CA ILE A 8 -13.76 -10.65 6.04
C ILE A 8 -13.51 -9.59 7.12
N GLU A 9 -12.30 -9.56 7.70
CA GLU A 9 -11.97 -8.58 8.73
C GLU A 9 -11.95 -7.15 8.19
N ILE A 10 -11.36 -6.92 7.00
CA ILE A 10 -11.41 -5.62 6.33
C ILE A 10 -12.85 -5.18 6.06
N ASN A 11 -13.74 -6.11 5.68
CA ASN A 11 -15.17 -5.83 5.54
C ASN A 11 -15.85 -5.47 6.86
N ASN A 12 -15.45 -6.09 7.98
CA ASN A 12 -15.94 -5.69 9.29
C ASN A 12 -15.48 -4.28 9.66
N LEU A 13 -14.23 -3.92 9.35
CA LEU A 13 -13.70 -2.56 9.59
C LEU A 13 -14.45 -1.50 8.78
N LEU A 14 -14.88 -1.84 7.56
CA LEU A 14 -15.71 -0.97 6.74
C LEU A 14 -17.07 -0.62 7.38
N LEU A 15 -17.60 -1.49 8.24
CA LEU A 15 -18.84 -1.21 8.99
C LEU A 15 -18.61 -0.22 10.14
N HIS A 16 -17.35 0.02 10.52
CA HIS A 16 -16.97 0.92 11.60
C HIS A 16 -15.95 1.99 11.15
N PRO A 17 -16.29 2.89 10.20
CA PRO A 17 -15.34 3.86 9.65
C PRO A 17 -14.72 4.80 10.69
N MET A 18 -15.46 5.11 11.76
CA MET A 18 -14.97 5.93 12.87
C MET A 18 -13.81 5.27 13.63
N GLY A 19 -13.68 3.94 13.56
CA GLY A 19 -12.55 3.20 14.12
C GLY A 19 -11.21 3.54 13.47
N ARG A 20 -11.18 4.23 12.32
CA ARG A 20 -9.94 4.75 11.70
C ARG A 20 -9.19 5.75 12.58
N TYR A 21 -9.92 6.48 13.42
CA TYR A 21 -9.38 7.54 14.28
C TYR A 21 -9.12 7.10 15.72
N GLU A 22 -9.53 5.88 16.10
CA GLU A 22 -9.19 5.32 17.41
C GLU A 22 -7.78 4.71 17.40
N ILE A 23 -7.05 4.97 18.46
CA ILE A 23 -5.58 4.85 18.49
C ILE A 23 -5.11 3.40 18.68
N ASP A 24 -5.89 2.46 19.25
CA ASP A 24 -5.28 1.26 19.83
C ASP A 24 -5.94 -0.13 19.59
N GLY A 25 -6.91 -0.31 18.68
CA GLY A 25 -7.56 -1.64 18.62
C GLY A 25 -8.26 -2.11 17.35
N TYR A 26 -8.78 -1.24 16.50
CA TYR A 26 -9.63 -1.71 15.39
C TYR A 26 -8.85 -2.56 14.38
N PHE A 27 -7.65 -2.14 14.00
CA PHE A 27 -6.84 -2.86 13.02
C PHE A 27 -6.13 -4.09 13.60
N TRP A 28 -6.13 -4.27 14.93
CA TRP A 28 -5.35 -5.32 15.61
C TRP A 28 -5.66 -6.73 15.09
N ARG A 29 -6.92 -7.03 14.80
CA ARG A 29 -7.30 -8.35 14.27
C ARG A 29 -6.78 -8.57 12.86
N ALA A 30 -6.94 -7.58 11.98
CA ALA A 30 -6.40 -7.63 10.62
C ALA A 30 -4.87 -7.77 10.65
N HIS A 31 -4.20 -7.07 11.56
CA HIS A 31 -2.78 -7.25 11.84
C HIS A 31 -2.40 -8.65 12.29
N LYS A 32 -3.12 -9.23 13.26
CA LYS A 32 -2.87 -10.59 13.71
C LYS A 32 -3.06 -11.62 12.61
N ILE A 33 -3.96 -11.38 11.66
CA ILE A 33 -4.11 -12.22 10.48
C ILE A 33 -2.84 -12.13 9.60
N LEU A 34 -2.40 -10.90 9.27
CA LEU A 34 -1.20 -10.66 8.47
C LEU A 34 0.08 -11.25 9.10
N GLU A 35 0.25 -11.12 10.43
CA GLU A 35 1.37 -11.72 11.18
C GLU A 35 1.49 -13.24 11.01
N THR A 36 0.40 -13.91 10.62
CA THR A 36 0.40 -15.36 10.41
C THR A 36 0.56 -15.75 8.95
N PHE A 37 0.64 -14.81 8.01
CA PHE A 37 0.76 -15.12 6.59
C PHE A 37 2.05 -15.91 6.31
N THR A 38 1.89 -16.96 5.52
CA THR A 38 3.02 -17.64 4.87
C THR A 38 3.35 -16.93 3.56
N SER A 39 4.50 -17.25 2.95
CA SER A 39 4.83 -16.73 1.62
C SER A 39 3.75 -17.03 0.58
N GLN A 40 3.07 -18.18 0.67
CA GLN A 40 1.96 -18.50 -0.23
C GLN A 40 0.73 -17.61 0.02
N ASP A 41 0.42 -17.28 1.28
CA ASP A 41 -0.69 -16.38 1.59
C ASP A 41 -0.45 -14.96 1.02
N TRP A 42 0.81 -14.50 1.01
CA TRP A 42 1.20 -13.25 0.36
C TRP A 42 1.07 -13.31 -1.17
N GLU A 43 1.48 -14.41 -1.82
CA GLU A 43 1.26 -14.58 -3.26
C GLU A 43 -0.24 -14.64 -3.61
N ASP A 44 -1.03 -15.34 -2.81
CA ASP A 44 -2.49 -15.38 -2.96
C ASP A 44 -3.11 -13.98 -2.80
N LEU A 45 -2.61 -13.18 -1.84
CA LEU A 45 -3.06 -11.80 -1.66
C LEU A 45 -2.78 -10.95 -2.92
N LYS A 46 -1.59 -11.06 -3.51
CA LYS A 46 -1.25 -10.33 -4.77
C LYS A 46 -2.25 -10.61 -5.88
N ILE A 47 -2.68 -11.87 -6.01
CA ILE A 47 -3.65 -12.30 -7.03
C ILE A 47 -5.05 -11.73 -6.76
N ASP A 48 -5.43 -11.58 -5.49
CA ASP A 48 -6.78 -11.14 -5.10
C ASP A 48 -6.95 -9.61 -5.03
N LEU A 49 -5.90 -8.85 -4.73
CA LEU A 49 -5.98 -7.38 -4.58
C LEU A 49 -6.63 -6.63 -5.75
N PRO A 50 -6.40 -6.98 -7.04
CA PRO A 50 -7.07 -6.32 -8.15
C PRO A 50 -8.60 -6.44 -8.15
N LYS A 51 -9.15 -7.39 -7.37
CA LYS A 51 -10.60 -7.62 -7.22
C LYS A 51 -11.19 -6.85 -6.04
N TRP A 52 -10.36 -6.27 -5.18
CA TRP A 52 -10.81 -5.54 -4.00
C TRP A 52 -11.28 -4.13 -4.40
N SER A 53 -12.32 -3.66 -3.72
CA SER A 53 -12.83 -2.29 -3.87
C SER A 53 -11.86 -1.27 -3.28
N GLN A 54 -11.96 -0.01 -3.73
CA GLN A 54 -11.10 1.08 -3.26
C GLN A 54 -11.17 1.26 -1.73
N ASN A 55 -12.36 1.11 -1.14
CA ASN A 55 -12.49 1.20 0.32
C ASN A 55 -11.77 0.03 1.03
N GLN A 56 -11.79 -1.18 0.47
CA GLN A 56 -11.05 -2.31 1.03
C GLN A 56 -9.54 -2.10 0.91
N LEU A 57 -9.07 -1.58 -0.23
CA LEU A 57 -7.66 -1.25 -0.44
C LEU A 57 -7.18 -0.17 0.53
N ASP A 58 -7.99 0.88 0.75
CA ASP A 58 -7.71 1.96 1.69
C ASP A 58 -7.58 1.45 3.13
N PHE A 59 -8.53 0.61 3.60
CA PHE A 59 -8.42 -0.02 4.92
C PHE A 59 -7.22 -0.98 5.02
N LEU A 60 -6.85 -1.65 3.93
CA LEU A 60 -5.67 -2.51 3.92
C LEU A 60 -4.38 -1.68 4.03
N VAL A 61 -4.29 -0.53 3.35
CA VAL A 61 -3.16 0.42 3.49
C VAL A 61 -3.01 0.87 4.95
N GLU A 62 -4.11 1.24 5.60
CA GLU A 62 -4.10 1.64 7.01
C GLU A 62 -3.76 0.48 7.94
N THR A 63 -4.18 -0.74 7.58
CA THR A 63 -3.72 -1.96 8.27
C THR A 63 -2.21 -2.04 8.10
N LEU A 64 -1.67 -2.27 6.91
CA LEU A 64 -0.23 -2.41 6.67
C LEU A 64 0.62 -1.31 7.33
N PHE A 65 0.14 -0.06 7.38
CA PHE A 65 0.85 1.06 7.99
C PHE A 65 0.84 1.07 9.53
N LYS A 66 -0.30 0.81 10.19
CA LYS A 66 -0.39 0.82 11.67
C LYS A 66 0.31 -0.38 12.33
N GLY A 67 0.95 -1.22 11.51
CA GLY A 67 1.62 -2.46 11.88
C GLY A 67 3.01 -2.29 12.46
N ASP A 68 3.42 -1.09 12.89
CA ASP A 68 4.72 -0.73 13.49
C ASP A 68 5.23 -1.68 14.61
N GLY A 69 4.46 -2.69 15.02
CA GLY A 69 4.91 -3.82 15.83
C GLY A 69 5.56 -4.99 15.06
N LEU A 70 5.61 -4.94 13.72
CA LEU A 70 6.23 -5.96 12.88
C LEU A 70 7.73 -5.71 12.79
N ASN A 71 8.50 -6.56 13.48
CA ASN A 71 9.96 -6.65 13.31
C ASN A 71 10.38 -7.17 11.92
N ASP A 72 9.51 -7.13 10.91
CA ASP A 72 9.81 -7.51 9.52
C ASP A 72 9.17 -6.53 8.50
N PRO A 73 9.84 -5.39 8.23
CA PRO A 73 9.33 -4.32 7.37
C PRO A 73 9.40 -4.63 5.85
N MET A 74 9.78 -5.84 5.43
CA MET A 74 10.05 -6.15 4.01
C MET A 74 8.79 -6.40 3.15
N ASP A 75 7.74 -7.04 3.67
CA ASP A 75 6.58 -7.42 2.84
C ASP A 75 5.51 -6.31 2.78
N ASP A 76 5.27 -5.58 3.86
CA ASP A 76 4.22 -4.54 3.93
C ASP A 76 4.43 -3.42 2.90
N ASN A 77 5.68 -3.03 2.70
CA ASN A 77 6.05 -1.95 1.79
C ASN A 77 5.85 -2.31 0.31
N PHE A 78 6.12 -3.56 -0.11
CA PHE A 78 5.79 -4.02 -1.46
C PHE A 78 4.30 -3.86 -1.75
N PHE A 79 3.45 -4.24 -0.78
CA PHE A 79 2.01 -4.16 -0.93
C PHE A 79 1.51 -2.72 -0.96
N ILE A 80 2.08 -1.79 -0.19
CA ILE A 80 1.77 -0.35 -0.34
C ILE A 80 2.05 0.14 -1.77
N GLY A 81 3.22 -0.19 -2.31
CA GLY A 81 3.58 0.15 -3.69
C GLY A 81 2.66 -0.49 -4.72
N TYR A 82 2.28 -1.75 -4.54
CA TYR A 82 1.37 -2.44 -5.44
C TYR A 82 -0.05 -1.88 -5.36
N ILE A 83 -0.58 -1.66 -4.16
CA ILE A 83 -1.90 -1.04 -3.95
C ILE A 83 -1.95 0.34 -4.59
N PHE A 84 -0.90 1.17 -4.46
CA PHE A 84 -0.81 2.46 -5.16
C PHE A 84 -1.08 2.34 -6.67
N THR A 85 -0.55 1.30 -7.32
CA THR A 85 -0.76 1.08 -8.77
C THR A 85 -2.19 0.67 -9.13
N LEU A 86 -2.94 0.10 -8.17
CA LEU A 86 -4.33 -0.34 -8.33
C LEU A 86 -5.34 0.73 -7.91
N SER A 87 -4.92 1.68 -7.08
CA SER A 87 -5.79 2.68 -6.45
C SER A 87 -6.31 3.74 -7.42
N GLU A 88 -7.56 4.16 -7.24
CA GLU A 88 -8.14 5.34 -7.88
C GLU A 88 -7.45 6.63 -7.42
N ASN A 89 -7.71 7.75 -8.12
CA ASN A 89 -6.91 8.97 -7.97
C ASN A 89 -6.87 9.52 -6.55
N GLN A 90 -8.00 9.48 -5.83
CA GLN A 90 -8.06 9.98 -4.45
C GLN A 90 -7.17 9.17 -3.51
N LEU A 91 -7.32 7.84 -3.49
CA LEU A 91 -6.51 6.97 -2.64
C LEU A 91 -5.04 6.97 -3.06
N ALA A 92 -4.77 6.97 -4.36
CA ALA A 92 -3.40 7.01 -4.87
C ALA A 92 -2.71 8.34 -4.50
N SER A 93 -3.41 9.48 -4.57
CA SER A 93 -2.89 10.77 -4.10
C SER A 93 -2.56 10.76 -2.61
N TYR A 94 -3.40 10.13 -1.79
CA TYR A 94 -3.16 9.97 -0.35
C TYR A 94 -1.93 9.09 -0.07
N ILE A 95 -1.83 7.92 -0.72
CA ILE A 95 -0.67 7.04 -0.58
C ILE A 95 0.60 7.76 -1.03
N LEU A 96 0.54 8.53 -2.12
CA LEU A 96 1.68 9.30 -2.62
C LEU A 96 2.20 10.31 -1.59
N SER A 97 1.33 11.08 -0.94
CA SER A 97 1.75 12.11 0.02
C SER A 97 2.17 11.52 1.36
N GLU A 98 1.46 10.52 1.87
CA GLU A 98 1.60 10.08 3.27
C GLU A 98 2.33 8.75 3.47
N ARG A 99 2.46 7.92 2.43
CA ARG A 99 2.84 6.50 2.59
C ARG A 99 3.96 6.04 1.64
N LEU A 100 4.08 6.64 0.45
CA LEU A 100 5.01 6.18 -0.58
C LEU A 100 6.49 6.40 -0.20
N HIS A 101 6.75 7.30 0.76
CA HIS A 101 8.09 7.52 1.32
C HIS A 101 8.68 6.25 1.94
N TYR A 102 7.89 5.56 2.78
CA TYR A 102 8.30 4.32 3.46
C TYR A 102 8.62 3.21 2.45
N PHE A 103 7.88 3.17 1.34
CA PHE A 103 8.17 2.26 0.23
C PHE A 103 9.52 2.55 -0.46
N LEU A 104 9.79 3.80 -0.86
CA LEU A 104 10.94 4.12 -1.74
C LEU A 104 12.28 4.38 -1.04
N ILE A 105 12.26 4.69 0.26
CA ILE A 105 13.48 5.10 0.99
C ILE A 105 13.97 4.01 1.92
N GLU A 106 13.08 3.23 2.52
CA GLU A 106 13.44 2.30 3.58
C GLU A 106 13.67 0.86 3.10
N GLN A 107 13.55 0.60 1.79
CA GLN A 107 13.56 -0.77 1.24
C GLN A 107 14.42 -0.96 -0.02
N ASN A 108 14.99 -2.16 -0.16
CA ASN A 108 15.66 -2.63 -1.37
C ASN A 108 14.65 -3.22 -2.36
N ILE A 109 13.87 -2.37 -3.02
CA ILE A 109 12.94 -2.81 -4.06
C ILE A 109 13.74 -3.28 -5.29
N THR A 110 13.62 -4.56 -5.63
CA THR A 110 14.31 -5.16 -6.80
C THR A 110 13.39 -5.39 -7.99
N SER A 111 12.06 -5.25 -7.81
CA SER A 111 11.09 -5.46 -8.88
C SER A 111 10.99 -4.25 -9.81
N THR A 112 11.72 -4.31 -10.92
CA THR A 112 11.66 -3.28 -11.99
C THR A 112 10.26 -3.09 -12.56
N VAL A 113 9.47 -4.17 -12.64
CA VAL A 113 8.07 -4.12 -13.11
C VAL A 113 7.19 -3.31 -12.17
N LEU A 114 7.34 -3.49 -10.85
CA LEU A 114 6.60 -2.70 -9.87
C LEU A 114 7.02 -1.23 -9.94
N LEU A 115 8.32 -0.94 -9.96
CA LEU A 115 8.85 0.41 -10.07
C LEU A 115 8.32 1.15 -11.32
N GLN A 116 8.29 0.46 -12.47
CA GLN A 116 7.74 1.03 -13.70
C GLN A 116 6.23 1.30 -13.60
N SER A 117 5.50 0.41 -12.93
CA SER A 117 4.05 0.56 -12.72
C SER A 117 3.75 1.75 -11.82
N ILE A 118 4.57 1.98 -10.80
CA ILE A 118 4.49 3.13 -9.90
C ILE A 118 4.82 4.43 -10.64
N LEU A 119 5.89 4.45 -11.46
CA LEU A 119 6.20 5.60 -12.33
C LEU A 119 5.04 5.96 -13.25
N ASN A 120 4.44 4.96 -13.89
CA ASN A 120 3.29 5.17 -14.76
C ASN A 120 2.10 5.76 -13.99
N ARG A 121 1.84 5.26 -12.78
CA ARG A 121 0.77 5.78 -11.92
C ARG A 121 1.03 7.21 -11.46
N ILE A 122 2.26 7.55 -11.07
CA ILE A 122 2.67 8.93 -10.75
C ILE A 122 2.40 9.87 -11.94
N ASN A 123 2.84 9.48 -13.14
CA ASN A 123 2.65 10.28 -14.36
C ASN A 123 1.17 10.46 -14.73
N GLN A 124 0.31 9.48 -14.41
CA GLN A 124 -1.14 9.62 -14.57
C GLN A 124 -1.70 10.63 -13.57
N LEU A 125 -1.37 10.49 -12.28
CA LEU A 125 -1.86 11.38 -11.21
C LEU A 125 -1.49 12.84 -11.44
N GLN A 126 -0.26 13.12 -11.88
CA GLN A 126 0.21 14.48 -12.16
C GLN A 126 -0.66 15.23 -13.18
N LYS A 127 -1.33 14.49 -14.08
CA LYS A 127 -2.23 15.06 -15.10
C LYS A 127 -3.65 15.33 -14.61
N THR A 128 -3.96 14.95 -13.36
CA THR A 128 -5.29 15.08 -12.77
C THR A 128 -5.42 16.34 -11.90
N GLU A 129 -6.61 16.56 -11.35
CA GLU A 129 -6.88 17.61 -10.36
C GLU A 129 -6.46 17.20 -8.93
N TYR A 130 -6.22 15.91 -8.68
CA TYR A 130 -5.78 15.37 -7.39
C TYR A 130 -4.25 15.52 -7.26
N ARG A 131 -3.78 16.77 -7.29
CA ARG A 131 -2.36 17.09 -7.24
C ARG A 131 -1.85 17.15 -5.82
N CYS A 132 -0.79 16.40 -5.55
CA CYS A 132 0.12 16.70 -4.44
C CYS A 132 1.00 17.92 -4.81
N GLU A 133 1.78 18.42 -3.85
CA GLU A 133 2.76 19.46 -4.14
C GLU A 133 3.69 19.04 -5.30
N GLU A 134 3.97 19.96 -6.24
CA GLU A 134 4.69 19.61 -7.50
C GLU A 134 6.10 19.01 -7.24
N ASN A 135 6.74 19.42 -6.14
CA ASN A 135 8.01 18.89 -5.65
C ASN A 135 7.94 17.37 -5.32
N ILE A 136 6.79 16.86 -4.86
CA ILE A 136 6.61 15.45 -4.47
C ILE A 136 6.68 14.53 -5.68
N TYR A 137 6.03 14.90 -6.79
CA TYR A 137 6.09 14.11 -8.02
C TYR A 137 7.51 13.99 -8.56
N ALA A 138 8.20 15.13 -8.68
CA ALA A 138 9.57 15.17 -9.18
C ALA A 138 10.52 14.38 -8.27
N PHE A 139 10.34 14.49 -6.94
CA PHE A 139 11.12 13.73 -5.96
C PHE A 139 11.01 12.23 -6.19
N TYR A 140 9.79 11.68 -6.24
CA TYR A 140 9.61 10.23 -6.38
C TYR A 140 10.00 9.71 -7.76
N VAL A 141 9.76 10.47 -8.83
CA VAL A 141 10.23 10.09 -10.18
C VAL A 141 11.75 9.98 -10.21
N ASN A 142 12.46 10.96 -9.64
CA ASN A 142 13.92 10.92 -9.57
C ASN A 142 14.40 9.73 -8.73
N LYS A 143 13.81 9.51 -7.56
CA LYS A 143 14.19 8.41 -6.66
C LYS A 143 14.00 7.05 -7.31
N ILE A 144 12.88 6.81 -7.99
CA ILE A 144 12.64 5.54 -8.70
C ILE A 144 13.66 5.36 -9.83
N ASN A 145 13.96 6.42 -10.59
CA ASN A 145 14.96 6.37 -11.66
C ASN A 145 16.39 6.10 -11.13
N GLU A 146 16.71 6.55 -9.92
CA GLU A 146 17.98 6.19 -9.25
C GLU A 146 18.00 4.70 -8.91
N ILE A 147 16.97 4.19 -8.23
CA ILE A 147 16.87 2.76 -7.87
C ILE A 147 16.98 1.89 -9.13
N MET A 148 16.25 2.23 -10.20
CA MET A 148 16.26 1.44 -11.44
C MET A 148 17.61 1.44 -12.19
N LYS A 149 18.52 2.40 -11.93
CA LYS A 149 19.87 2.39 -12.53
C LYS A 149 20.80 1.40 -11.83
N ASP A 150 20.51 1.09 -10.57
CA ASP A 150 21.34 0.26 -9.71
C ASP A 150 20.89 -1.22 -9.71
N LEU A 151 19.81 -1.56 -10.43
CA LEU A 151 19.26 -2.91 -10.62
C LEU A 151 19.69 -3.53 -11.96
#